data_AF-A0A800JXL7-F1
#
_entry.id   AF-A0A800JXL7-F1
#
_cell.length_a   1.000
_cell.length_b   1.000
_cell.length_c   1.000
_cell.angle_alpha   90.00
_cell.angle_beta   90.00
_cell.angle_gamma   90.00
#
_symmetry.space_group_name_H-M   'P 1'
#
loop_
_entity.id
_entity.type
_entity.pdbx_description
1 polymer ?
#
loop_
_entity_poly.entity_id
_entity_poly.type
_entity_poly.pdbx_seq_one_letter_code
_entity_poly.pdbx_strand_id
1 'polypeptide(L)'
;MSIRRPPRACRRSIASKIPHWRECGGHGRCSTCRIRVLDGLANLSPRTEAETRMVESRDLGPSIRLACQTRALGDVALERLAFHGSSASQLQLETIPEGVGQERDLALLICDMRGFTPFVESHTAFDVVHILDRMFDSLGEAILINGGAIYQYVGDEISRLFGLRSA
;
A
#
# COMPACT_ATOMS: atom_id res chain seq x y z
N MET A 1 13.71 38.34 -7.44
CA MET A 1 13.88 37.96 -6.01
C MET A 1 13.24 36.59 -5.80
N SER A 2 14.02 35.51 -5.74
CA SER A 2 13.49 34.15 -5.64
C SER A 2 13.31 33.76 -4.17
N ILE A 3 12.09 33.84 -3.67
CA ILE A 3 11.74 33.42 -2.30
C ILE A 3 11.75 31.88 -2.28
N ARG A 4 12.88 31.28 -1.89
CA ARG A 4 12.97 29.81 -1.71
C ARG A 4 12.16 29.41 -0.48
N ARG A 5 11.04 28.70 -0.70
CA ARG A 5 10.24 28.11 0.39
C ARG A 5 11.10 27.14 1.22
N PRO A 6 10.98 27.13 2.56
CA PRO A 6 11.75 26.24 3.42
C PRO A 6 11.47 24.77 3.09
N PRO A 7 12.48 23.89 3.10
CA PRO A 7 12.31 22.49 2.72
C PRO A 7 11.34 21.76 3.66
N ARG A 8 10.68 20.72 3.14
CA ARG A 8 9.81 19.86 3.96
C ARG A 8 10.65 19.07 4.97
N ALA A 9 10.05 18.73 6.11
CA ALA A 9 10.75 18.10 7.23
C ALA A 9 11.50 16.82 6.81
N CYS A 10 10.86 15.96 6.02
CA CYS A 10 11.48 14.72 5.53
C CYS A 10 12.74 14.99 4.67
N ARG A 11 12.73 16.04 3.84
CA ARG A 11 13.91 16.40 3.01
C ARG A 11 15.06 16.89 3.88
N ARG A 12 14.77 17.58 4.99
CA ARG A 12 15.78 18.05 5.94
C ARG A 12 16.43 16.88 6.68
N SER A 13 15.65 15.90 7.14
CA SER A 13 16.19 14.66 7.74
C SER A 13 17.13 13.92 6.78
N ILE A 14 16.70 13.71 5.52
CA ILE A 14 17.52 13.02 4.51
C ILE A 14 18.79 13.80 4.19
N ALA A 15 18.71 15.13 4.04
CA ALA A 15 19.88 15.98 3.82
C ALA A 15 20.89 15.91 4.97
N SER A 16 20.40 15.73 6.20
CA SER A 16 21.21 15.53 7.40
C SER A 16 21.64 14.07 7.61
N LYS A 17 21.49 13.19 6.61
CA LYS A 17 21.81 11.76 6.68
C LYS A 17 21.03 10.99 7.76
N ILE A 18 19.85 11.49 8.15
CA ILE A 18 18.91 10.80 9.03
C ILE A 18 17.93 10.03 8.14
N PRO A 19 17.91 8.69 8.18
CA PRO A 19 16.97 7.90 7.40
C PRO A 19 15.53 8.31 7.69
N HIS A 20 14.75 8.60 6.65
CA HIS A 20 13.34 8.99 6.81
C HIS A 20 12.51 8.32 5.73
N TRP A 21 11.68 7.35 6.14
CA TRP A 21 10.92 6.54 5.21
C TRP A 21 9.79 7.32 4.52
N ARG A 22 9.60 7.09 3.23
CA ARG A 22 8.64 7.83 2.39
C ARG A 22 8.20 6.99 1.19
N GLU A 23 7.39 5.98 1.47
CA GLU A 23 6.91 4.97 0.52
C GLU A 23 6.32 5.61 -0.75
N CYS A 24 5.34 6.51 -0.57
CA CYS A 24 4.69 7.20 -1.67
C CYS A 24 5.53 8.31 -2.32
N GLY A 25 6.85 8.35 -2.13
CA GLY A 25 7.72 9.39 -2.68
C GLY A 25 7.53 10.81 -2.11
N GLY A 26 6.53 11.03 -1.24
CA GLY A 26 6.20 12.33 -0.67
C GLY A 26 4.90 12.94 -1.19
N HIS A 27 4.00 12.13 -1.74
CA HIS A 27 2.70 12.56 -2.27
C HIS A 27 1.56 12.56 -1.23
N GLY A 28 1.84 12.25 0.04
CA GLY A 28 0.82 12.21 1.09
C GLY A 28 -0.15 11.04 0.97
N ARG A 29 0.19 10.02 0.18
CA ARG A 29 -0.61 8.81 -0.06
C ARG A 29 -0.26 7.63 0.85
N CYS A 30 0.75 7.78 1.69
CA CYS A 30 1.10 6.81 2.73
C CYS A 30 1.33 7.52 4.07
N SER A 31 1.33 6.75 5.15
CA SER A 31 1.64 7.24 6.50
C SER A 31 3.04 6.84 7.00
N THR A 32 3.95 6.40 6.12
CA THR A 32 5.27 5.90 6.56
C THR A 32 6.21 7.01 7.03
N CYS A 33 5.97 8.25 6.62
CA CYS A 33 6.81 9.40 6.97
C CYS A 33 6.36 10.12 8.25
N ARG A 34 5.45 9.52 9.03
CA ARG A 34 4.86 10.11 10.24
C ARG A 34 5.92 10.56 11.24
N ILE A 35 5.69 11.72 11.81
CA ILE A 35 6.44 12.29 12.94
C ILE A 35 5.43 12.71 14.00
N ARG A 36 5.81 12.63 15.27
CA ARG A 36 5.11 13.26 16.38
C ARG A 36 5.81 14.56 16.71
N VAL A 37 5.04 15.62 16.83
CA VAL A 37 5.52 16.92 17.26
C VAL A 37 5.51 16.92 18.79
N LEU A 38 6.69 17.07 19.38
CA LEU A 38 6.85 17.17 20.83
C LEU A 38 6.72 18.63 21.27
N ASP A 39 7.32 19.56 20.51
CA ASP A 39 7.25 20.99 20.76
C ASP A 39 7.39 21.79 19.45
N GLY A 40 6.90 23.03 19.42
CA GLY A 40 6.98 23.91 18.25
C GLY A 40 5.91 23.67 17.18
N LEU A 41 4.73 23.15 17.55
CA LEU A 41 3.63 22.90 16.60
C LEU A 41 3.21 24.16 15.82
N ALA A 42 3.23 25.32 16.47
CA ALA A 42 2.93 26.62 15.87
C ALA A 42 3.95 27.04 14.79
N ASN A 43 5.17 26.50 14.84
CA ASN A 43 6.25 26.78 13.88
C ASN A 43 6.18 25.89 12.64
N LEU A 44 5.09 25.13 12.47
CA LEU A 44 4.88 24.27 11.32
C LEU A 44 3.89 24.90 10.33
N SER A 45 4.06 24.58 9.06
CA SER A 45 3.04 24.90 8.06
C SER A 45 1.70 24.26 8.43
N PRO A 46 0.57 24.90 8.05
CA PRO A 46 -0.75 24.27 8.12
C PRO A 46 -0.74 22.89 7.45
N ARG A 47 -1.64 22.01 7.88
CA ARG A 47 -1.82 20.71 7.24
C ARG A 47 -2.27 20.91 5.80
N THR A 48 -1.68 20.14 4.89
CA THR A 48 -2.20 20.07 3.51
C THR A 48 -3.44 19.20 3.47
N GLU A 49 -4.28 19.31 2.44
CA GLU A 49 -5.47 18.46 2.28
C GLU A 49 -5.12 16.96 2.32
N ALA A 50 -4.05 16.56 1.64
CA ALA A 50 -3.57 15.18 1.65
C ALA A 50 -3.15 14.72 3.05
N GLU A 51 -2.54 15.61 3.84
CA GLU A 51 -2.19 15.33 5.23
C GLU A 51 -3.43 15.22 6.12
N THR A 52 -4.36 16.15 6.01
CA THR A 52 -5.63 16.14 6.77
C THR A 52 -6.41 14.86 6.50
N ARG A 53 -6.61 14.50 5.23
CA ARG A 53 -7.29 13.26 4.84
C ARG A 53 -6.63 12.01 5.43
N MET A 54 -5.29 11.94 5.43
CA MET A 54 -4.55 10.80 5.98
C MET A 54 -4.62 10.74 7.51
N VAL A 55 -4.63 11.90 8.16
CA VAL A 55 -4.74 12.00 9.62
C VAL A 55 -6.13 11.55 10.08
N GLU A 56 -7.18 12.01 9.39
CA GLU A 56 -8.57 11.65 9.68
C GLU A 56 -8.84 10.16 9.40
N SER A 57 -8.40 9.64 8.25
CA SER A 57 -8.68 8.24 7.87
C SER A 57 -8.00 7.20 8.75
N ARG A 58 -6.93 7.58 9.46
CA ARG A 58 -6.13 6.70 10.32
C ARG A 58 -6.22 7.07 11.80
N ASP A 59 -7.13 7.97 12.17
CA ASP A 59 -7.29 8.48 13.54
C ASP A 59 -5.94 8.88 14.19
N LEU A 60 -5.12 9.61 13.44
CA LEU A 60 -3.82 10.05 13.94
C LEU A 60 -4.03 11.26 14.84
N GLY A 61 -3.47 11.21 16.06
CA GLY A 61 -3.59 12.30 17.02
C GLY A 61 -3.14 13.67 16.49
N PRO A 62 -3.57 14.78 17.11
CA PRO A 62 -3.30 16.14 16.62
C PRO A 62 -1.81 16.50 16.58
N SER A 63 -0.99 15.84 17.40
CA SER A 63 0.47 15.99 17.41
C SER A 63 1.17 15.22 16.29
N ILE A 64 0.48 14.35 15.55
CA ILE A 64 1.07 13.60 14.43
C ILE A 64 0.98 14.42 13.15
N ARG A 65 2.08 14.46 12.42
CA ARG A 65 2.23 15.12 11.12
C ARG A 65 2.86 14.18 10.10
N LEU A 66 2.55 14.39 8.83
CA LEU A 66 3.28 13.76 7.73
C LEU A 66 4.50 14.63 7.41
N ALA A 67 5.71 14.13 7.70
CA ALA A 67 6.93 14.88 7.46
C ALA A 67 7.15 15.24 5.97
N CYS A 68 6.58 14.43 5.05
CA CYS A 68 6.62 14.73 3.63
C CYS A 68 5.66 15.83 3.20
N GLN A 69 4.69 16.21 4.04
CA GLN A 69 3.78 17.32 3.78
C GLN A 69 4.10 18.57 4.60
N THR A 70 4.75 18.40 5.75
CA THR A 70 5.02 19.47 6.72
C THR A 70 6.30 20.25 6.40
N ARG A 71 6.28 21.57 6.58
CA ARG A 71 7.47 22.45 6.55
C ARG A 71 7.68 23.07 7.92
N ALA A 72 8.93 23.09 8.39
CA ALA A 72 9.32 23.81 9.60
C ALA A 72 9.71 25.24 9.22
N LEU A 73 9.03 26.21 9.83
CA LEU A 73 9.25 27.65 9.66
C LEU A 73 10.12 28.24 10.78
N GLY A 74 10.29 27.49 11.87
CA GLY A 74 11.17 27.80 13.00
C GLY A 74 11.65 26.53 13.68
N ASP A 75 12.05 26.64 14.95
CA ASP A 75 12.52 25.51 15.74
C ASP A 75 11.36 24.63 16.20
N VAL A 76 11.55 23.32 16.08
CA VAL A 76 10.54 22.30 16.36
C VAL A 76 11.24 21.06 16.90
N ALA A 77 10.73 20.52 18.00
CA ALA A 77 11.14 19.23 18.53
C ALA A 77 10.20 18.14 18.01
N LEU A 78 10.77 17.12 17.38
CA LEU A 78 10.03 16.07 16.70
C LEU A 78 10.55 14.71 17.12
N GLU A 79 9.65 13.76 17.31
CA GLU A 79 9.94 12.34 17.46
C GLU A 79 9.57 11.61 16.16
N ARG A 80 10.49 10.79 15.64
CA ARG A 80 10.18 9.93 14.49
C ARG A 80 9.42 8.71 14.98
N LEU A 81 8.21 8.51 14.47
CA LEU A 81 7.37 7.36 14.79
C LEU A 81 7.70 6.15 13.90
N ALA A 82 8.99 5.96 13.59
CA ALA A 82 9.42 5.00 12.59
C ALA A 82 8.74 3.66 12.86
N PHE A 83 7.94 3.20 11.89
CA PHE A 83 7.45 1.83 11.87
C PHE A 83 8.64 0.95 11.45
N HIS A 84 9.64 0.88 12.33
CA HIS A 84 10.50 -0.27 12.35
C HIS A 84 9.64 -1.36 12.98
N GLY A 85 9.40 -2.45 12.24
CA GLY A 85 9.42 -3.74 12.92
C GLY A 85 10.70 -3.73 13.74
N SER A 86 10.55 -3.62 15.05
CA SER A 86 11.63 -3.43 16.01
C SER A 86 12.76 -4.43 15.74
N SER A 87 14.01 -3.94 15.77
CA SER A 87 15.22 -4.77 15.75
C SER A 87 15.35 -5.78 14.62
N ALA A 88 15.31 -5.34 13.36
CA ALA A 88 15.85 -6.17 12.30
C ALA A 88 17.38 -6.26 12.47
N SER A 89 17.90 -7.43 12.84
CA SER A 89 19.32 -7.73 12.68
C SER A 89 19.71 -7.53 11.20
N GLN A 90 20.99 -7.33 10.89
CA GLN A 90 21.45 -7.17 9.49
C GLN A 90 20.91 -8.28 8.54
N LEU A 91 20.65 -9.47 9.09
CA LEU A 91 20.05 -10.62 8.39
C LEU A 91 18.57 -10.43 8.02
N GLN A 92 17.80 -9.62 8.75
CA GLN A 92 16.40 -9.31 8.43
C GLN A 92 16.25 -8.23 7.36
N LEU A 93 17.30 -7.47 7.03
CA LEU A 93 17.26 -6.57 5.87
C LEU A 93 17.20 -7.34 4.54
N GLU A 94 17.79 -8.53 4.48
CA GLU A 94 17.77 -9.39 3.28
C GLU A 94 16.39 -10.02 3.02
N THR A 95 15.51 -10.04 4.03
CA THR A 95 14.13 -10.56 3.92
C THR A 95 13.11 -9.47 3.67
N ILE A 96 13.52 -8.19 3.65
CA ILE A 96 12.63 -7.11 3.22
C ILE A 96 12.45 -7.27 1.72
N PRO A 97 11.21 -7.46 1.22
CA PRO A 97 10.97 -7.52 -0.21
C PRO A 97 11.64 -6.33 -0.90
N GLU A 98 12.53 -6.59 -1.84
CA GLU A 98 13.14 -5.54 -2.66
C GLU A 98 12.04 -4.89 -3.50
N GLY A 99 11.50 -3.78 -3.01
CA GLY A 99 10.45 -3.06 -3.70
C GLY A 99 9.89 -1.92 -2.86
N VAL A 100 9.77 -0.75 -3.48
CA VAL A 100 8.90 0.32 -2.97
C VAL A 100 7.47 -0.07 -3.36
N GLY A 101 6.55 -0.08 -2.39
CA GLY A 101 5.13 -0.27 -2.60
C GLY A 101 4.62 0.73 -3.65
N GLN A 102 4.12 0.20 -4.76
CA GLN A 102 3.59 0.98 -5.86
C GLN A 102 2.07 0.91 -5.88
N GLU A 103 1.42 2.05 -6.04
CA GLU A 103 -0.01 2.07 -6.39
C GLU A 103 -0.15 1.89 -7.89
N ARG A 104 -1.03 0.98 -8.28
CA ARG A 104 -1.33 0.67 -9.68
C ARG A 104 -2.83 0.51 -9.83
N ASP A 105 -3.34 0.94 -10.96
CA ASP A 105 -4.72 0.66 -11.36
C ASP A 105 -4.78 -0.80 -11.82
N LEU A 106 -5.56 -1.60 -11.10
CA LEU A 106 -5.76 -3.02 -11.37
C LEU A 106 -7.24 -3.28 -11.62
N ALA A 107 -7.54 -4.28 -12.44
CA ALA A 107 -8.89 -4.84 -12.54
C ALA A 107 -8.91 -6.24 -11.91
N LEU A 108 -9.87 -6.47 -11.01
CA LEU A 108 -10.15 -7.78 -10.42
C LEU A 108 -11.37 -8.37 -11.12
N LEU A 109 -11.19 -9.53 -11.76
CA LEU A 109 -12.28 -10.35 -12.27
C LEU A 109 -12.53 -11.48 -11.27
N ILE A 110 -13.78 -11.59 -10.85
CA ILE A 110 -14.29 -12.70 -10.06
C ILE A 110 -15.32 -13.42 -10.90
N CYS A 111 -15.17 -14.73 -11.06
CA CYS A 111 -16.11 -15.57 -11.80
C CYS A 111 -16.45 -16.80 -10.95
N ASP A 112 -17.72 -17.15 -10.89
CA ASP A 112 -18.29 -18.14 -9.98
C ASP A 112 -19.28 -19.05 -10.75
N MET A 113 -19.44 -20.30 -10.30
CA MET A 113 -20.27 -21.27 -11.00
C MET A 113 -21.73 -21.14 -10.56
N ARG A 114 -22.62 -20.86 -11.52
CA ARG A 114 -24.06 -20.80 -11.25
C ARG A 114 -24.57 -22.12 -10.69
N GLY A 115 -25.21 -22.07 -9.52
CA GLY A 115 -25.87 -23.22 -8.92
C GLY A 115 -24.90 -24.29 -8.40
N PHE A 116 -23.71 -23.87 -7.95
CA PHE A 116 -22.70 -24.79 -7.44
C PHE A 116 -23.18 -25.60 -6.21
N THR A 117 -23.86 -24.98 -5.25
CA THR A 117 -24.31 -25.69 -4.03
C THR A 117 -25.25 -26.86 -4.35
N PRO A 118 -26.36 -26.69 -5.10
CA PRO A 118 -27.20 -27.83 -5.49
C PRO A 118 -26.46 -28.88 -6.33
N PHE A 119 -25.47 -28.46 -7.12
CA PHE A 119 -24.65 -29.36 -7.92
C PHE A 119 -23.78 -30.26 -7.04
N VAL A 120 -23.07 -29.70 -6.05
CA VAL A 120 -22.24 -30.48 -5.11
C VAL A 120 -23.08 -31.44 -4.27
N GLU A 121 -24.29 -31.03 -3.86
CA GLU A 121 -25.19 -31.89 -3.09
C GLU A 121 -25.70 -33.11 -3.86
N SER A 122 -25.72 -33.03 -5.19
CA SER A 122 -26.28 -34.08 -6.07
C SER A 122 -25.23 -34.90 -6.82
N HIS A 123 -23.94 -34.60 -6.68
CA HIS A 123 -22.84 -35.23 -7.42
C HIS A 123 -21.75 -35.77 -6.50
N THR A 124 -20.96 -36.72 -7.02
CA THR A 124 -19.81 -37.23 -6.27
C THR A 124 -18.67 -36.22 -6.28
N ALA A 125 -17.76 -36.31 -5.30
CA ALA A 125 -16.58 -35.44 -5.24
C ALA A 125 -15.72 -35.54 -6.52
N PHE A 126 -15.63 -36.72 -7.14
CA PHE A 126 -14.91 -36.90 -8.39
C PHE A 126 -15.56 -36.14 -9.56
N ASP A 127 -16.89 -36.19 -9.67
CA ASP A 127 -17.63 -35.47 -10.71
C ASP A 127 -17.54 -33.95 -10.53
N VAL A 128 -17.59 -33.48 -9.27
CA VAL A 128 -17.43 -32.07 -8.92
C VAL A 128 -16.06 -31.57 -9.35
N VAL A 129 -14.98 -32.27 -8.95
CA VAL A 129 -13.60 -31.88 -9.31
C VAL A 129 -13.42 -31.90 -10.83
N HIS A 130 -13.92 -32.93 -11.52
CA HIS A 130 -13.83 -33.01 -12.97
C HIS A 130 -14.45 -31.79 -13.69
N ILE A 131 -15.61 -31.33 -13.23
CA ILE A 131 -16.28 -30.17 -13.82
C ILE A 131 -15.53 -28.87 -13.49
N LEU A 132 -15.04 -28.73 -12.26
CA LEU A 132 -14.25 -27.58 -11.84
C LEU A 132 -12.96 -27.46 -12.64
N ASP A 133 -12.19 -28.53 -12.79
CA ASP A 133 -10.95 -28.55 -13.57
C ASP A 133 -11.21 -28.08 -15.01
N ARG A 134 -12.29 -28.60 -15.62
CA ARG A 134 -12.65 -28.24 -17.00
C ARG A 134 -13.05 -26.77 -17.14
N MET A 135 -13.74 -26.21 -16.14
CA MET A 135 -14.09 -24.78 -16.10
C MET A 135 -12.83 -23.92 -15.91
N PHE A 136 -11.96 -24.29 -14.98
CA PHE A 136 -10.74 -23.55 -14.67
C PHE A 136 -9.73 -23.57 -15.81
N ASP A 137 -9.63 -24.67 -16.56
CA ASP A 137 -8.82 -24.73 -17.77
C ASP A 137 -9.33 -23.76 -18.84
N SER A 138 -10.63 -23.82 -19.14
CA SER A 138 -11.24 -22.96 -20.16
C SER A 138 -11.15 -21.47 -19.81
N LEU A 139 -11.38 -21.10 -18.55
CA LEU A 139 -11.27 -19.72 -18.11
C LEU A 139 -9.80 -19.31 -18.01
N GLY A 140 -8.95 -20.16 -17.44
CA GLY A 140 -7.53 -19.91 -17.23
C GLY A 140 -6.81 -19.54 -18.53
N GLU A 141 -7.07 -20.28 -19.61
CA GLU A 141 -6.51 -19.97 -20.93
C GLU A 141 -6.92 -18.57 -21.41
N ALA A 142 -8.22 -18.26 -21.38
CA ALA A 142 -8.73 -16.96 -21.80
C ALA A 142 -8.14 -15.81 -20.97
N ILE A 143 -7.99 -16.00 -19.67
CA ILE A 143 -7.40 -15.00 -18.76
C ILE A 143 -5.93 -14.75 -19.10
N LEU A 144 -5.14 -15.81 -19.28
CA LEU A 144 -3.71 -15.70 -19.56
C LEU A 144 -3.44 -15.05 -20.92
N ILE A 145 -4.20 -15.40 -21.96
CA ILE A 145 -4.08 -14.80 -23.30
C ILE A 145 -4.37 -13.28 -23.27
N ASN A 146 -5.27 -12.84 -22.40
CA ASN A 146 -5.60 -11.42 -22.22
C ASN A 146 -4.71 -10.70 -21.18
N GLY A 147 -3.57 -11.29 -20.80
CA GLY A 147 -2.60 -10.67 -19.90
C GLY A 147 -3.03 -10.62 -18.44
N GLY A 148 -4.06 -11.39 -18.07
CA GLY A 148 -4.45 -11.58 -16.68
C GLY A 148 -3.56 -12.57 -15.95
N ALA A 149 -3.49 -12.44 -14.64
CA ALA A 149 -2.84 -13.39 -13.76
C ALA A 149 -3.84 -14.06 -12.82
N ILE A 150 -3.59 -15.35 -12.60
CA ILE A 150 -4.32 -16.18 -11.66
C ILE A 150 -3.92 -15.80 -10.24
N TYR A 151 -4.82 -15.15 -9.50
CA TYR A 151 -4.56 -14.74 -8.11
C TYR A 151 -4.88 -15.88 -7.13
N GLN A 152 -6.10 -16.42 -7.19
CA GLN A 152 -6.52 -17.53 -6.33
C GLN A 152 -7.72 -18.30 -6.91
N TYR A 153 -7.95 -19.49 -6.35
CA TYR A 153 -9.16 -20.29 -6.52
C TYR A 153 -9.83 -20.44 -5.15
N VAL A 154 -11.15 -20.28 -5.07
CA VAL A 154 -11.92 -20.44 -3.82
C VAL A 154 -13.19 -21.22 -4.12
N GLY A 155 -13.21 -22.51 -3.77
CA GLY A 155 -14.35 -23.36 -4.13
C GLY A 155 -14.50 -23.44 -5.65
N ASP A 156 -15.66 -23.00 -6.16
CA ASP A 156 -15.97 -22.86 -7.59
C ASP A 156 -15.65 -21.48 -8.17
N GLU A 157 -15.14 -20.57 -7.35
CA GLU A 157 -14.74 -19.23 -7.75
C GLU A 157 -13.30 -19.19 -8.27
N ILE A 158 -13.13 -18.41 -9.33
CA ILE A 158 -11.87 -18.09 -9.96
C ILE A 158 -11.63 -16.57 -9.92
N SER A 159 -10.58 -16.14 -9.21
CA SER A 159 -10.26 -14.72 -8.94
C SER A 159 -8.98 -14.27 -9.65
N ARG A 160 -9.02 -13.18 -10.44
CA ARG A 160 -7.96 -12.81 -11.41
C ARG A 160 -7.64 -11.34 -11.46
N LEU A 161 -6.36 -11.01 -11.64
CA LEU A 161 -5.87 -9.63 -11.71
C LEU A 161 -5.38 -9.29 -13.11
N PHE A 162 -5.74 -8.10 -13.60
CA PHE A 162 -5.22 -7.51 -14.83
C PHE A 162 -4.49 -6.20 -14.51
N GLY A 163 -3.49 -5.84 -15.33
CA GLY A 163 -2.68 -4.63 -15.13
C GLY A 163 -1.42 -4.82 -14.27
N LEU A 164 -0.97 -6.07 -14.06
CA LEU A 164 0.22 -6.36 -13.24
C LEU A 164 1.55 -6.07 -13.94
N ARG A 165 1.58 -6.06 -15.27
CA ARG A 165 2.79 -5.75 -16.06
C ARG A 165 2.74 -4.28 -16.48
N SER A 166 3.86 -3.58 -16.32
CA SER A 166 4.03 -2.25 -16.93
C SER A 166 4.08 -2.43 -18.45
N ALA A 167 3.32 -1.64 -19.20
CA ALA A 167 3.44 -1.55 -20.66
C ALA A 167 4.83 -1.02 -21.06
#